data_AF-A0A9Q0RA19-F1
#
_entry.id   AF-A0A9Q0RA19-F1
#
_cell.length_a   1.000
_cell.length_b   1.000
_cell.length_c   1.000
_cell.angle_alpha   90.00
_cell.angle_beta   90.00
_cell.angle_gamma   90.00
#
_symmetry.space_group_name_H-M   'P 1'
#
loop_
_entity.id
_entity.type
_entity.pdbx_description
1 polymer ?
#
loop_
_entity_poly.entity_id
_entity_poly.type
_entity_poly.pdbx_seq_one_letter_code
_entity_poly.pdbx_strand_id
1 'polypeptide(L)'
;MQTILQSNLQSKAWQPNPGKGETTFNGVLLLVVWCIFTPYFIFTFILFIRRWDKQPIKARSPLLLSISSVAGYIMITHYCWMTWYSEENWPCIVSHWLIWAVMSWYYVPYILRCLRLFFIFKINFEKTEMHKGKDGEKKKQGFFVRKRHWFTDRRLLIWLIIFNTLVFLFGLFRQFYYSDNYPGRYGCTVTTLYLTGMTVIFYGMSSTSNNELKAVSLTWTLLIIPYIIIQWVGYNEDIFTTTYFQVLWPLVSYIISDVYPLHLSYISSQIITFSTSNVLSSLKTIIGNERACKHFEEFLVGEFSVENLLFYQDVARFKLLTDSDEINSQGKVIFDKYIDPSSVLEESIFMLMERDSYPRFLKSAICTKFKKELQNEENVLQILKKQKMV
;
A
#
# COMPACT_ATOMS: atom_id res chain seq x y z
N MET A 1 -40.36 -47.78 9.03
CA MET A 1 -39.33 -46.73 9.18
C MET A 1 -37.99 -47.11 8.53
N GLN A 2 -37.51 -48.36 8.63
CA GLN A 2 -36.33 -48.85 7.90
C GLN A 2 -36.48 -48.85 6.37
N THR A 3 -37.69 -49.08 5.84
CA THR A 3 -37.95 -49.13 4.39
C THR A 3 -37.89 -47.76 3.69
N ILE A 4 -38.16 -46.66 4.41
CA ILE A 4 -38.07 -45.28 3.89
C ILE A 4 -36.60 -44.80 3.87
N LEU A 5 -35.76 -45.33 4.74
CA LEU A 5 -34.31 -45.05 4.74
C LEU A 5 -33.60 -45.76 3.58
N GLN A 6 -34.03 -46.97 3.20
CA GLN A 6 -33.44 -47.67 2.05
C GLN A 6 -33.86 -47.07 0.69
N SER A 7 -35.09 -46.54 0.55
CA SER A 7 -35.51 -45.90 -0.71
C SER A 7 -34.77 -44.58 -0.99
N ASN A 8 -34.37 -43.84 0.06
CA ASN A 8 -33.55 -42.62 -0.08
C ASN A 8 -32.06 -42.90 -0.33
N LEU A 9 -31.57 -44.11 -0.02
CA LEU A 9 -30.18 -44.50 -0.29
C LEU A 9 -30.00 -45.06 -1.71
N GLN A 10 -31.02 -45.71 -2.29
CA GLN A 10 -30.94 -46.23 -3.66
C GLN A 10 -31.22 -45.18 -4.77
N SER A 11 -31.93 -44.07 -4.48
CA SER A 11 -32.13 -43.00 -5.46
C SER A 11 -30.94 -42.04 -5.63
N LYS A 12 -29.86 -42.25 -4.87
CA LYS A 12 -28.56 -41.57 -5.02
C LYS A 12 -27.49 -42.48 -5.64
N ALA A 13 -27.90 -43.55 -6.34
CA ALA A 13 -27.00 -44.26 -7.23
C ALA A 13 -26.49 -43.27 -8.29
N TRP A 14 -25.19 -43.03 -8.25
CA TRP A 14 -24.42 -42.07 -9.02
C TRP A 14 -24.77 -42.13 -10.52
N GLN A 15 -25.71 -41.30 -10.97
CA GLN A 15 -25.88 -41.06 -12.39
C GLN A 15 -24.74 -40.13 -12.82
N PRO A 16 -23.86 -40.53 -13.75
CA PRO A 16 -22.83 -39.64 -14.26
C PRO A 16 -23.53 -38.43 -14.90
N ASN A 17 -23.39 -37.29 -14.22
CA ASN A 17 -24.02 -36.04 -14.64
C ASN A 17 -23.51 -35.67 -16.05
N PRO A 18 -24.38 -35.61 -17.08
CA PRO A 18 -23.97 -35.39 -18.47
C PRO A 18 -23.30 -34.02 -18.72
N GLY A 19 -23.32 -33.10 -17.75
CA GLY A 19 -22.61 -31.81 -17.78
C GLY A 19 -21.08 -31.86 -17.53
N LYS A 20 -20.47 -33.04 -17.33
CA LYS A 20 -19.02 -33.14 -17.06
C LYS A 20 -18.13 -32.53 -18.16
N GLY A 21 -18.57 -32.54 -19.43
CA GLY A 21 -17.78 -31.99 -20.54
C GLY A 21 -17.44 -30.50 -20.39
N GLU A 22 -18.42 -29.65 -20.09
CA GLU A 22 -18.21 -28.20 -19.94
C GLU A 22 -17.35 -27.85 -18.72
N THR A 23 -17.50 -28.62 -17.64
CA THR A 23 -16.69 -28.42 -16.42
C THR A 23 -15.20 -28.64 -16.67
N THR A 24 -14.85 -29.59 -17.55
CA THR A 24 -13.44 -29.84 -17.89
C THR A 24 -12.83 -28.71 -18.71
N PHE A 25 -13.57 -28.09 -19.64
CA PHE A 25 -13.03 -27.02 -20.48
C PHE A 25 -12.70 -25.76 -19.66
N ASN A 26 -13.63 -25.30 -18.82
CA ASN A 26 -13.42 -24.13 -17.97
C ASN A 26 -12.30 -24.35 -16.95
N GLY A 27 -12.21 -25.56 -16.38
CA GLY A 27 -11.11 -25.93 -15.48
C GLY A 27 -9.75 -25.88 -16.18
N VAL A 28 -9.64 -26.43 -17.39
CA VAL A 28 -8.42 -26.35 -18.22
C VAL A 28 -8.06 -24.89 -18.50
N LEU A 29 -9.03 -24.06 -18.89
CA LEU A 29 -8.79 -22.65 -19.21
C LEU A 29 -8.23 -21.88 -18.01
N LEU A 30 -8.85 -21.99 -16.84
CA LEU A 30 -8.38 -21.34 -15.62
C LEU A 30 -7.01 -21.85 -15.16
N LEU A 31 -6.72 -23.13 -15.37
CA LEU A 31 -5.40 -23.70 -15.10
C LEU A 31 -4.33 -23.11 -16.04
N VAL A 32 -4.63 -22.95 -17.32
CA VAL A 32 -3.73 -22.28 -18.28
C VAL A 32 -3.47 -20.84 -17.86
N VAL A 33 -4.50 -20.09 -17.47
CA VAL A 33 -4.35 -18.73 -16.94
C VAL A 33 -3.44 -18.71 -15.71
N TRP A 34 -3.62 -19.64 -14.77
CA TRP A 34 -2.78 -19.75 -13.57
C TRP A 34 -1.32 -20.10 -13.90
N CYS A 35 -1.09 -21.03 -14.84
CA CYS A 35 0.24 -21.42 -15.30
C CYS A 35 1.01 -20.27 -15.97
N ILE A 36 0.30 -19.37 -16.67
CA ILE A 36 0.91 -18.16 -17.25
C ILE A 36 1.13 -17.09 -16.18
N PHE A 37 0.14 -16.89 -15.31
CA PHE A 37 0.18 -15.84 -14.30
C PHE A 37 1.21 -16.10 -13.20
N THR A 38 1.41 -17.34 -12.79
CA THR A 38 2.36 -17.71 -11.72
C THR A 38 3.81 -17.26 -11.99
N PRO A 39 4.46 -17.63 -13.11
CA PRO A 39 5.82 -17.17 -13.39
C PRO A 39 5.88 -15.65 -13.55
N TYR A 40 4.84 -15.04 -14.14
CA TYR A 40 4.74 -13.58 -14.26
C TYR A 40 4.68 -12.90 -12.88
N PHE A 41 3.84 -13.40 -11.97
CA PHE A 41 3.72 -12.92 -10.60
C PHE A 41 5.05 -13.06 -9.87
N ILE A 42 5.68 -14.24 -9.87
CA ILE A 42 6.96 -14.48 -9.20
C ILE A 42 8.02 -13.50 -9.72
N PHE A 43 8.17 -13.38 -11.03
CA PHE A 43 9.15 -12.47 -11.65
C PHE A 43 8.91 -11.01 -11.24
N THR A 44 7.69 -10.51 -11.42
CA THR A 44 7.34 -9.12 -11.09
C THR A 44 7.41 -8.83 -9.61
N PHE A 45 7.05 -9.78 -8.75
CA PHE A 45 7.11 -9.66 -7.30
C PHE A 45 8.56 -9.63 -6.78
N ILE A 46 9.47 -10.42 -7.36
CA ILE A 46 10.90 -10.34 -7.06
C ILE A 46 11.44 -8.95 -7.42
N LEU A 47 11.08 -8.44 -8.60
CA LEU A 47 11.48 -7.08 -9.02
C LEU A 47 10.90 -6.00 -8.09
N PHE A 48 9.66 -6.18 -7.66
CA PHE A 48 9.00 -5.31 -6.69
C PHE A 48 9.78 -5.25 -5.37
N ILE A 49 10.13 -6.41 -4.78
CA ILE A 49 10.93 -6.48 -3.54
C ILE A 49 12.28 -5.80 -3.73
N ARG A 50 12.98 -6.07 -4.84
CA ARG A 50 14.29 -5.46 -5.14
C ARG A 50 14.23 -3.94 -5.27
N ARG A 51 13.06 -3.36 -5.52
CA ARG A 51 12.85 -1.92 -5.71
C ARG A 51 11.95 -1.27 -4.67
N TRP A 52 11.65 -1.96 -3.57
CA TRP A 52 10.70 -1.48 -2.55
C TRP A 52 11.06 -0.11 -1.94
N ASP A 53 12.35 0.23 -1.92
CA ASP A 53 12.90 1.47 -1.36
C ASP A 53 12.97 2.61 -2.39
N LYS A 54 12.57 2.37 -3.63
CA LYS A 54 12.63 3.35 -4.71
C LYS A 54 11.26 3.96 -4.94
N GLN A 55 11.24 5.24 -5.33
CA GLN A 55 10.01 5.85 -5.82
C GLN A 55 9.61 5.22 -7.17
N PRO A 56 8.31 5.09 -7.46
CA PRO A 56 7.18 5.55 -6.63
C PRO A 56 6.61 4.44 -5.71
N ILE A 57 7.27 3.27 -5.63
CA ILE A 57 6.85 2.11 -4.82
C ILE A 57 6.89 2.44 -3.32
N LYS A 58 7.97 3.09 -2.86
CA LYS A 58 8.15 3.44 -1.45
C LYS A 58 6.99 4.26 -0.87
N ALA A 59 6.44 5.20 -1.65
CA ALA A 59 5.32 6.03 -1.23
C ALA A 59 4.03 5.22 -0.96
N ARG A 60 3.91 4.01 -1.51
CA ARG A 60 2.69 3.20 -1.52
C ARG A 60 2.56 2.19 -0.36
N SER A 61 3.44 2.26 0.65
CA SER A 61 3.54 1.28 1.74
C SER A 61 3.83 -0.13 1.19
N PRO A 62 5.06 -0.39 0.72
CA PRO A 62 5.39 -1.63 -0.01
C PRO A 62 5.06 -2.90 0.78
N LEU A 63 5.16 -2.88 2.11
CA LEU A 63 4.82 -4.04 2.95
C LEU A 63 3.32 -4.38 2.91
N LEU A 64 2.45 -3.39 3.06
CA LEU A 64 1.00 -3.59 2.98
C LEU A 64 0.61 -4.10 1.59
N LEU A 65 1.23 -3.54 0.56
CA LEU A 65 1.03 -3.93 -0.82
C LEU A 65 1.48 -5.39 -1.05
N SER A 66 2.66 -5.78 -0.57
CA SER A 66 3.13 -7.17 -0.67
C SER A 66 2.19 -8.17 -0.01
N ILE A 67 1.60 -7.84 1.14
CA ILE A 67 0.64 -8.72 1.82
C ILE A 67 -0.62 -8.89 0.96
N SER A 68 -1.19 -7.80 0.43
CA SER A 68 -2.36 -7.90 -0.46
C SER A 68 -2.04 -8.68 -1.74
N SER A 69 -0.85 -8.53 -2.31
CA SER A 69 -0.47 -9.18 -3.56
C SER A 69 -0.27 -10.68 -3.40
N VAL A 70 0.37 -11.10 -2.29
CA VAL A 70 0.48 -12.52 -1.93
C VAL A 70 -0.90 -13.12 -1.65
N ALA A 71 -1.76 -12.40 -0.90
CA ALA A 71 -3.12 -12.85 -0.64
C ALA A 71 -3.95 -12.99 -1.93
N GLY A 72 -3.85 -12.03 -2.85
CA GLY A 72 -4.49 -12.07 -4.16
C GLY A 72 -4.00 -13.24 -5.02
N TYR A 73 -2.69 -13.54 -4.99
CA TYR A 73 -2.14 -14.72 -5.66
C TYR A 73 -2.66 -16.05 -5.07
N ILE A 74 -2.76 -16.13 -3.73
CA ILE A 74 -3.35 -17.30 -3.05
C ILE A 74 -4.83 -17.47 -3.46
N MET A 75 -5.59 -16.38 -3.56
CA MET A 75 -6.98 -16.41 -4.04
C MET A 75 -7.08 -16.94 -5.47
N ILE A 76 -6.30 -16.40 -6.41
CA ILE A 76 -6.29 -16.86 -7.81
C ILE A 76 -5.94 -18.36 -7.87
N THR A 77 -4.90 -18.76 -7.13
CA THR A 77 -4.48 -20.17 -7.04
C THR A 77 -5.62 -21.03 -6.53
N HIS A 78 -6.25 -20.65 -5.42
CA HIS A 78 -7.37 -21.39 -4.85
C HIS A 78 -8.50 -21.59 -5.87
N TYR A 79 -8.98 -20.52 -6.52
CA TYR A 79 -10.11 -20.61 -7.44
C TYR A 79 -9.79 -21.39 -8.71
N CYS A 80 -8.58 -21.27 -9.26
CA CYS A 80 -8.16 -22.08 -10.40
C CYS A 80 -8.10 -23.58 -10.06
N TRP A 81 -7.54 -23.93 -8.91
CA TRP A 81 -7.39 -25.33 -8.48
C TRP A 81 -8.72 -25.95 -8.00
N MET A 82 -9.58 -25.17 -7.35
CA MET A 82 -10.93 -25.60 -6.98
C MET A 82 -11.76 -25.99 -8.21
N THR A 83 -11.70 -25.18 -9.28
CA THR A 83 -12.41 -25.49 -10.54
C THR A 83 -11.81 -26.69 -11.25
N TRP A 84 -10.49 -26.87 -11.17
CA TRP A 84 -9.80 -28.03 -11.76
C TRP A 84 -10.17 -29.36 -11.08
N TYR A 85 -10.12 -29.42 -9.75
CA TYR A 85 -10.37 -30.66 -8.99
C TYR A 85 -11.85 -31.04 -8.86
N SER A 86 -12.76 -30.19 -9.33
CA SER A 86 -14.19 -30.20 -9.01
C SER A 86 -14.47 -29.88 -7.54
N GLU A 87 -15.52 -29.10 -7.30
CA GLU A 87 -15.93 -28.62 -5.97
C GLU A 87 -16.20 -29.77 -4.99
N GLU A 88 -16.71 -30.91 -5.47
CA GLU A 88 -17.01 -32.08 -4.64
C GLU A 88 -15.76 -32.69 -3.99
N ASN A 89 -14.59 -32.58 -4.64
CA ASN A 89 -13.34 -33.13 -4.14
C ASN A 89 -12.45 -32.07 -3.46
N TRP A 90 -12.84 -30.79 -3.53
CA TRP A 90 -12.03 -29.71 -3.01
C TRP A 90 -12.16 -29.62 -1.47
N PRO A 91 -11.04 -29.55 -0.71
CA PRO A 91 -11.12 -29.55 0.75
C PRO A 91 -11.80 -28.29 1.29
N CYS A 92 -12.97 -28.43 1.91
CA CYS A 92 -13.77 -27.29 2.38
C CYS A 92 -13.04 -26.41 3.40
N ILE A 93 -12.11 -26.98 4.18
CA ILE A 93 -11.27 -26.23 5.12
C ILE A 93 -10.43 -25.17 4.42
N VAL A 94 -9.96 -25.44 3.19
CA VAL A 94 -9.15 -24.50 2.41
C VAL A 94 -10.00 -23.31 1.97
N SER A 95 -11.23 -23.55 1.51
CA SER A 95 -12.17 -22.47 1.13
C SER A 95 -12.57 -21.63 2.33
N HIS A 96 -12.78 -22.27 3.50
CA HIS A 96 -13.07 -21.55 4.72
C HIS A 96 -11.92 -20.64 5.14
N TRP A 97 -10.68 -21.13 5.11
CA TRP A 97 -9.50 -20.32 5.41
C TRP A 97 -9.28 -19.21 4.39
N LEU A 98 -9.61 -19.45 3.12
CA LEU A 98 -9.58 -18.41 2.11
C LEU A 98 -10.50 -17.24 2.47
N ILE A 99 -11.74 -17.52 2.84
CA ILE A 99 -12.74 -16.50 3.16
C ILE A 99 -12.35 -15.71 4.41
N TRP A 100 -11.94 -16.37 5.48
CA TRP A 100 -11.75 -15.70 6.78
C TRP A 100 -10.35 -15.13 6.99
N ALA A 101 -9.32 -15.73 6.41
CA ALA A 101 -7.94 -15.25 6.53
C ALA A 101 -7.47 -14.53 5.26
N VAL A 102 -7.49 -15.21 4.12
CA VAL A 102 -6.82 -14.72 2.91
C VAL A 102 -7.52 -13.50 2.32
N MET A 103 -8.85 -13.52 2.22
CA MET A 103 -9.61 -12.35 1.77
C MET A 103 -9.36 -11.16 2.68
N SER A 104 -9.33 -11.34 4.00
CA SER A 104 -9.00 -10.28 4.95
C SER A 104 -7.60 -9.71 4.75
N TRP A 105 -6.59 -10.57 4.48
CA TRP A 105 -5.25 -10.14 4.06
C TRP A 105 -5.21 -9.43 2.72
N TYR A 106 -6.15 -9.71 1.83
CA TYR A 106 -6.29 -9.01 0.56
C TYR A 106 -6.93 -7.63 0.74
N TYR A 107 -8.08 -7.54 1.41
CA TYR A 107 -8.90 -6.33 1.52
C TYR A 107 -8.34 -5.26 2.46
N VAL A 108 -7.96 -5.67 3.65
CA VAL A 108 -7.64 -4.75 4.75
C VAL A 108 -6.43 -3.86 4.43
N PRO A 109 -5.36 -4.35 3.77
CA PRO A 109 -4.26 -3.47 3.36
C PRO A 109 -4.70 -2.29 2.49
N TYR A 110 -5.66 -2.47 1.58
CA TYR A 110 -6.16 -1.36 0.75
C TYR A 110 -6.89 -0.30 1.59
N ILE A 111 -7.72 -0.72 2.55
CA ILE A 111 -8.40 0.17 3.49
C ILE A 111 -7.37 0.95 4.34
N LEU A 112 -6.37 0.25 4.88
CA LEU A 112 -5.31 0.88 5.68
C LEU A 112 -4.45 1.84 4.85
N ARG A 113 -4.22 1.55 3.57
CA ARG A 113 -3.55 2.48 2.63
C ARG A 113 -4.38 3.74 2.40
N CYS A 114 -5.69 3.62 2.23
CA CYS A 114 -6.59 4.79 2.15
C CYS A 114 -6.53 5.64 3.43
N LEU A 115 -6.61 5.02 4.61
CA LEU A 115 -6.47 5.73 5.89
C LEU A 115 -5.13 6.45 5.98
N ARG A 116 -4.04 5.76 5.67
CA ARG A 116 -2.69 6.33 5.70
C ARG A 116 -2.62 7.59 4.84
N LEU A 117 -3.05 7.53 3.59
CA LEU A 117 -3.03 8.68 2.68
C LEU A 117 -3.89 9.84 3.20
N PHE A 118 -5.09 9.54 3.71
CA PHE A 118 -5.97 10.54 4.31
C PHE A 118 -5.29 11.27 5.48
N PHE A 119 -4.66 10.53 6.39
CA PHE A 119 -3.98 11.13 7.55
C PHE A 119 -2.73 11.91 7.14
N ILE A 120 -1.93 11.41 6.20
CA ILE A 120 -0.76 12.15 5.71
C ILE A 120 -1.19 13.45 5.04
N PHE A 121 -2.25 13.43 4.23
CA PHE A 121 -2.82 14.64 3.62
C PHE A 121 -3.28 15.63 4.68
N LYS A 122 -4.04 15.18 5.70
CA LYS A 122 -4.49 16.04 6.80
C LYS A 122 -3.33 16.63 7.61
N ILE A 123 -2.29 15.85 7.87
CA ILE A 123 -1.08 16.34 8.55
C ILE A 123 -0.40 17.45 7.74
N ASN A 124 -0.24 17.28 6.43
CA ASN A 124 0.42 18.27 5.59
C ASN A 124 -0.43 19.51 5.35
N PHE A 125 -1.75 19.36 5.31
CA PHE A 125 -2.69 20.48 5.32
C PHE A 125 -2.58 21.29 6.63
N GLU A 126 -2.56 20.62 7.79
CA GLU A 126 -2.35 21.32 9.07
C GLU A 126 -0.99 22.05 9.11
N LYS A 127 0.08 21.45 8.55
CA LYS A 127 1.39 22.12 8.46
C LYS A 127 1.36 23.39 7.61
N THR A 128 0.66 23.39 6.49
CA THR A 128 0.53 24.58 5.62
C THR A 128 -0.31 25.67 6.30
N GLU A 129 -1.40 25.31 6.97
CA GLU A 129 -2.22 26.27 7.73
C GLU A 129 -1.47 26.86 8.92
N MET A 130 -0.67 26.05 9.64
CA MET A 130 0.21 26.56 10.69
C MET A 130 1.25 27.54 10.14
N HIS A 131 1.72 27.34 8.89
CA HIS A 131 2.66 28.25 8.26
C HIS A 131 2.03 29.59 7.84
N LYS A 132 0.76 29.58 7.40
CA LYS A 132 0.03 30.79 7.00
C LYS A 132 -0.45 31.64 8.19
N GLY A 133 -0.51 31.07 9.39
CA GLY A 133 -0.90 31.76 10.62
C GLY A 133 0.20 32.68 11.14
N LYS A 134 -0.07 33.99 11.15
CA LYS A 134 0.76 35.07 11.73
C LYS A 134 1.25 34.75 13.14
N ASP A 135 2.53 35.06 13.36
CA ASP A 135 3.25 35.06 14.62
C ASP A 135 2.41 35.66 15.77
N GLY A 136 2.30 34.96 16.90
CA GLY A 136 1.77 35.57 18.12
C GLY A 136 1.36 34.62 19.23
N GLU A 137 0.74 33.48 18.92
CA GLU A 137 0.35 32.51 19.96
C GLU A 137 0.97 31.16 19.67
N LYS A 138 1.59 30.57 20.72
CA LYS A 138 2.02 29.16 20.77
C LYS A 138 0.81 28.26 20.52
N LYS A 139 0.39 28.13 19.26
CA LYS A 139 -0.69 27.23 18.86
C LYS A 139 -0.26 25.84 19.26
N LYS A 140 -1.02 25.24 20.18
CA LYS A 140 -0.94 23.81 20.51
C LYS A 140 -0.76 23.05 19.19
N GLN A 141 0.32 22.29 19.07
CA GLN A 141 0.57 21.44 17.89
C GLN A 141 -0.74 20.76 17.47
N GLY A 142 -1.06 20.86 16.17
CA GLY A 142 -2.27 20.28 15.59
C GLY A 142 -2.47 18.83 16.04
N PHE A 143 -3.73 18.43 16.26
CA PHE A 143 -4.06 17.11 16.78
C PHE A 143 -3.47 15.99 15.92
N PHE A 144 -3.49 16.14 14.59
CA PHE A 144 -2.96 15.12 13.68
C PHE A 144 -1.43 15.11 13.66
N VAL A 145 -0.78 16.27 13.74
CA VAL A 145 0.69 16.35 13.85
C VAL A 145 1.19 15.58 15.08
N ARG A 146 0.55 15.76 16.23
CA ARG A 146 0.90 15.03 17.47
C ARG A 146 0.68 13.51 17.33
N LYS A 147 -0.33 13.09 16.57
CA LYS A 147 -0.64 11.68 16.34
C LYS A 147 0.03 11.06 15.11
N ARG A 148 0.93 11.75 14.41
CA ARG A 148 1.65 11.25 13.22
C ARG A 148 2.21 9.83 13.40
N HIS A 149 2.78 9.56 14.57
CA HIS A 149 3.38 8.28 14.91
C HIS A 149 2.40 7.09 14.84
N TRP A 150 1.08 7.31 15.00
CA TRP A 150 0.03 6.27 14.87
C TRP A 150 -0.14 5.74 13.45
N PHE A 151 0.24 6.51 12.43
CA PHE A 151 0.01 6.20 11.02
C PHE A 151 1.29 5.77 10.29
N THR A 152 2.26 5.26 11.04
CA THR A 152 3.47 4.64 10.48
C THR A 152 3.15 3.25 9.93
N ASP A 153 3.86 2.84 8.87
CA ASP A 153 3.62 1.54 8.21
C ASP A 153 3.72 0.37 9.19
N ARG A 154 4.65 0.44 10.17
CA ARG A 154 4.80 -0.57 11.24
C ARG A 154 3.55 -0.69 12.12
N ARG A 155 2.91 0.42 12.47
CA ARG A 155 1.69 0.38 13.29
C ARG A 155 0.48 -0.04 12.51
N LEU A 156 0.36 0.38 11.25
CA LEU A 156 -0.68 -0.11 10.35
C LEU A 156 -0.58 -1.63 10.16
N LEU A 157 0.64 -2.18 10.12
CA LEU A 157 0.85 -3.64 10.12
C LEU A 157 0.33 -4.30 11.41
N ILE A 158 0.56 -3.71 12.58
CA ILE A 158 0.01 -4.22 13.84
C ILE A 158 -1.52 -4.21 13.80
N TRP A 159 -2.13 -3.11 13.34
CA TRP A 159 -3.59 -3.03 13.14
C TRP A 159 -4.10 -4.09 12.18
N LEU A 160 -3.39 -4.34 11.07
CA LEU A 160 -3.69 -5.40 10.13
C LEU A 160 -3.70 -6.77 10.84
N ILE A 161 -2.66 -7.10 11.61
CA ILE A 161 -2.56 -8.38 12.32
C ILE A 161 -3.69 -8.55 13.32
N ILE A 162 -3.98 -7.52 14.13
CA ILE A 162 -5.06 -7.54 15.12
C ILE A 162 -6.41 -7.78 14.42
N PHE A 163 -6.72 -6.99 13.39
CA PHE A 163 -7.98 -7.11 12.66
C PHE A 163 -8.13 -8.50 12.03
N ASN A 164 -7.09 -9.01 11.35
CA ASN A 164 -7.13 -10.34 10.74
C ASN A 164 -7.28 -11.45 11.76
N THR A 165 -6.65 -11.33 12.92
CA THR A 165 -6.82 -12.29 14.02
C THR A 165 -8.28 -12.33 14.47
N LEU A 166 -8.92 -11.17 14.63
CA LEU A 166 -10.33 -11.09 15.01
C LEU A 166 -11.26 -11.70 13.95
N VAL A 167 -11.06 -11.37 12.67
CA VAL A 167 -11.86 -11.94 11.57
C VAL A 167 -11.67 -13.45 11.45
N PHE A 168 -10.43 -13.93 11.62
CA PHE A 168 -10.14 -15.36 11.61
C PHE A 168 -10.78 -16.10 12.78
N LEU A 169 -10.69 -15.56 14.00
CA LEU A 169 -11.35 -16.14 15.18
C LEU A 169 -12.88 -16.18 15.03
N PHE A 170 -13.48 -15.14 14.44
CA PHE A 170 -14.90 -15.14 14.11
C PHE A 170 -15.25 -16.22 13.07
N GLY A 171 -14.40 -16.39 12.05
CA GLY A 171 -14.52 -17.47 11.09
C GLY A 171 -14.46 -18.86 11.72
N LEU A 172 -13.51 -19.09 12.64
CA LEU A 172 -13.42 -20.34 13.40
C LEU A 172 -14.66 -20.58 14.26
N PHE A 173 -15.10 -19.58 15.03
CA PHE A 173 -16.32 -19.67 15.82
C PHE A 173 -17.52 -20.07 14.96
N ARG A 174 -17.68 -19.44 13.79
CA ARG A 174 -18.77 -19.77 12.86
C ARG A 174 -18.67 -21.17 12.27
N GLN A 175 -17.46 -21.66 12.03
CA GLN A 175 -17.23 -23.01 11.52
C GLN A 175 -17.73 -24.08 12.49
N PHE A 176 -17.54 -23.87 13.79
CA PHE A 176 -17.96 -24.81 14.82
C PHE A 176 -19.42 -24.65 15.24
N TYR A 177 -19.98 -23.43 15.15
CA TYR A 177 -21.31 -23.16 15.68
C TYR A 177 -22.46 -23.35 14.66
N TYR A 178 -22.22 -23.06 13.38
CA TYR A 178 -23.27 -23.14 12.35
C TYR A 178 -23.06 -24.35 11.45
N SER A 179 -24.05 -25.25 11.42
CA SER A 179 -24.02 -26.45 10.59
C SER A 179 -23.93 -26.17 9.09
N ASP A 180 -24.34 -24.98 8.66
CA ASP A 180 -24.26 -24.55 7.26
C ASP A 180 -22.84 -24.19 6.82
N ASN A 181 -21.88 -24.12 7.75
CA ASN A 181 -20.45 -23.95 7.44
C ASN A 181 -19.66 -25.26 7.61
N TYR A 182 -20.36 -26.39 7.82
CA TYR A 182 -19.70 -27.69 7.83
C TYR A 182 -19.18 -28.04 6.45
N PRO A 183 -18.13 -28.90 6.36
CA PRO A 183 -17.60 -29.35 5.08
C PRO A 183 -18.70 -29.81 4.12
N GLY A 184 -18.70 -29.26 2.91
CA GLY A 184 -19.68 -29.52 1.85
C GLY A 184 -20.85 -28.53 1.80
N ARG A 185 -20.91 -27.55 2.71
CA ARG A 185 -21.88 -26.45 2.68
C ARG A 185 -21.12 -25.13 2.73
N TYR A 186 -20.98 -24.50 1.57
CA TYR A 186 -20.36 -23.18 1.47
C TYR A 186 -21.42 -22.13 1.82
N GLY A 187 -21.30 -21.51 3.00
CA GLY A 187 -22.23 -20.48 3.48
C GLY A 187 -22.22 -19.22 2.59
N CYS A 188 -22.93 -19.29 1.44
CA CYS A 188 -22.94 -18.25 0.41
C CYS A 188 -23.37 -16.87 0.92
N THR A 189 -24.29 -16.84 1.89
CA THR A 189 -24.87 -15.60 2.42
C THR A 189 -23.85 -14.72 3.15
N VAL A 190 -22.86 -15.34 3.80
CA VAL A 190 -21.90 -14.62 4.65
C VAL A 190 -20.77 -14.02 3.83
N THR A 191 -20.28 -14.75 2.84
CA THR A 191 -19.26 -14.28 1.90
C THR A 191 -19.76 -13.05 1.15
N THR A 192 -21.00 -13.08 0.67
CA THR A 192 -21.63 -11.94 -0.01
C THR A 192 -21.73 -10.73 0.92
N LEU A 193 -22.18 -10.89 2.16
CA LEU A 193 -22.27 -9.78 3.12
C LEU A 193 -20.89 -9.17 3.42
N TYR A 194 -19.88 -10.02 3.62
CA TYR A 194 -18.51 -9.58 3.90
C TYR A 194 -17.92 -8.81 2.72
N LEU A 195 -18.04 -9.35 1.50
CA LEU A 195 -17.56 -8.70 0.28
C LEU A 195 -18.27 -7.37 0.04
N THR A 196 -19.59 -7.31 0.21
CA THR A 196 -20.36 -6.07 0.08
C THR A 196 -19.89 -5.03 1.10
N GLY A 197 -19.76 -5.41 2.37
CA GLY A 197 -19.29 -4.51 3.43
C GLY A 197 -17.90 -3.93 3.14
N MET A 198 -16.95 -4.79 2.78
CA MET A 198 -15.59 -4.36 2.45
C MET A 198 -15.53 -3.47 1.21
N THR A 199 -16.35 -3.76 0.20
CA THR A 199 -16.42 -2.96 -1.04
C THR A 199 -16.99 -1.57 -0.77
N VAL A 200 -18.07 -1.47 0.00
CA VAL A 200 -18.70 -0.19 0.34
C VAL A 200 -17.74 0.67 1.17
N ILE A 201 -17.08 0.08 2.17
CA ILE A 201 -16.08 0.78 2.99
C ILE A 201 -14.94 1.27 2.10
N PHE A 202 -14.39 0.40 1.26
CA PHE A 202 -13.27 0.77 0.39
C PHE A 202 -13.66 1.85 -0.63
N TYR A 203 -14.84 1.75 -1.24
CA TYR A 203 -15.36 2.75 -2.18
C TYR A 203 -15.46 4.13 -1.52
N GLY A 204 -16.11 4.22 -0.37
CA GLY A 204 -16.24 5.48 0.38
C GLY A 204 -14.88 6.12 0.67
N MET A 205 -13.90 5.32 1.08
CA MET A 205 -12.56 5.80 1.46
C MET A 205 -11.67 6.12 0.27
N SER A 206 -11.84 5.42 -0.85
CA SER A 206 -11.06 5.64 -2.07
C SER A 206 -11.37 6.99 -2.74
N SER A 207 -12.56 7.55 -2.52
CA SER A 207 -12.99 8.82 -3.12
C SER A 207 -12.02 9.99 -2.80
N THR A 208 -11.42 9.97 -1.61
CA THR A 208 -10.45 10.97 -1.13
C THR A 208 -8.99 10.58 -1.37
N SER A 209 -8.74 9.44 -2.04
CA SER A 209 -7.40 8.86 -2.19
C SER A 209 -6.75 9.18 -3.56
N ASN A 210 -5.57 8.61 -3.80
CA ASN A 210 -4.85 8.78 -5.06
C ASN A 210 -5.57 8.09 -6.24
N ASN A 211 -5.18 8.42 -7.47
CA ASN A 211 -5.80 7.86 -8.68
C ASN A 211 -5.66 6.33 -8.78
N GLU A 212 -4.60 5.76 -8.23
CA GLU A 212 -4.40 4.30 -8.17
C GLU A 212 -5.50 3.63 -7.35
N LEU A 213 -5.71 4.04 -6.09
CA LEU A 213 -6.70 3.43 -5.21
C LEU A 213 -8.14 3.69 -5.69
N LYS A 214 -8.38 4.83 -6.35
CA LYS A 214 -9.64 5.09 -7.07
C LYS A 214 -9.86 4.10 -8.21
N ALA A 215 -8.83 3.82 -9.01
CA ALA A 215 -8.91 2.85 -10.10
C ALA A 215 -9.16 1.43 -9.56
N VAL A 216 -8.45 1.02 -8.50
CA VAL A 216 -8.68 -0.27 -7.82
C VAL A 216 -10.12 -0.35 -7.31
N SER A 217 -10.61 0.70 -6.64
CA SER A 217 -11.97 0.77 -6.12
C SER A 217 -13.04 0.69 -7.21
N LEU A 218 -12.80 1.35 -8.35
CA LEU A 218 -13.67 1.24 -9.51
C LEU A 218 -13.69 -0.19 -10.07
N THR A 219 -12.52 -0.82 -10.22
CA THR A 219 -12.41 -2.23 -10.64
C THR A 219 -13.18 -3.15 -9.70
N TRP A 220 -13.03 -2.96 -8.40
CA TRP A 220 -13.74 -3.74 -7.38
C TRP A 220 -15.24 -3.58 -7.55
N THR A 221 -15.72 -2.33 -7.62
CA THR A 221 -17.13 -2.02 -7.83
C THR A 221 -17.68 -2.68 -9.10
N LEU A 222 -16.95 -2.61 -10.21
CA LEU A 222 -17.36 -3.17 -11.50
C LEU A 222 -17.36 -4.71 -11.55
N LEU A 223 -16.51 -5.37 -10.76
CA LEU A 223 -16.42 -6.85 -10.76
C LEU A 223 -17.26 -7.51 -9.65
N ILE A 224 -17.43 -6.83 -8.52
CA ILE A 224 -18.14 -7.36 -7.34
C ILE A 224 -19.63 -7.14 -7.43
N ILE A 225 -20.09 -5.98 -7.93
CA ILE A 225 -21.52 -5.69 -8.03
C ILE A 225 -22.22 -6.73 -8.92
N PRO A 226 -21.73 -7.04 -10.14
CA PRO A 226 -22.32 -8.10 -10.95
C PRO A 226 -22.33 -9.45 -10.23
N TYR A 227 -21.25 -9.79 -9.52
CA TYR A 227 -21.18 -11.01 -8.71
C TYR A 227 -22.28 -11.05 -7.63
N ILE A 228 -22.49 -9.95 -6.89
CA ILE A 228 -23.55 -9.85 -5.88
C ILE A 228 -24.94 -9.97 -6.53
N ILE A 229 -25.16 -9.30 -7.66
CA ILE A 229 -26.44 -9.34 -8.39
C ILE A 229 -26.74 -10.76 -8.85
N ILE A 230 -25.77 -11.45 -9.46
CA ILE A 230 -25.92 -12.84 -9.91
C ILE A 230 -26.31 -13.76 -8.73
N GLN A 231 -25.64 -13.59 -7.58
CA GLN A 231 -25.95 -14.34 -6.36
C GLN A 231 -27.36 -14.02 -5.82
N TRP A 232 -27.78 -12.76 -5.87
CA TRP A 232 -29.11 -12.34 -5.39
C TRP A 232 -30.26 -12.82 -6.28
N VAL A 233 -30.06 -12.86 -7.60
CA VAL A 233 -31.06 -13.36 -8.55
C VAL A 233 -31.27 -14.88 -8.40
N GLY A 234 -30.44 -15.55 -7.59
CA GLY A 234 -30.57 -16.99 -7.37
C GLY A 234 -30.11 -17.81 -8.58
N TYR A 235 -29.30 -17.21 -9.46
CA TYR A 235 -28.65 -17.91 -10.57
C TYR A 235 -27.47 -18.73 -10.03
N ASN A 236 -27.77 -19.67 -9.13
CA ASN A 236 -26.80 -20.49 -8.41
C ASN A 236 -26.12 -21.53 -9.30
N GLU A 237 -26.60 -21.75 -10.53
CA GLU A 237 -26.09 -22.82 -11.40
C GLU A 237 -24.82 -22.44 -12.18
N ASP A 238 -24.50 -21.16 -12.34
CA ASP A 238 -23.32 -20.74 -13.12
C ASP A 238 -22.10 -20.44 -12.23
N ILE A 239 -21.61 -21.48 -11.58
CA ILE A 239 -20.39 -21.50 -10.74
C ILE A 239 -19.19 -20.93 -11.51
N PHE A 240 -19.13 -21.14 -12.83
CA PHE A 240 -18.02 -20.68 -13.66
C PHE A 240 -17.98 -19.16 -13.74
N THR A 241 -19.10 -18.52 -14.06
CA THR A 241 -19.19 -17.05 -14.12
C THR A 241 -18.71 -16.42 -12.82
N THR A 242 -19.13 -16.96 -11.67
CA THR A 242 -18.69 -16.45 -10.36
C THR A 242 -17.20 -16.63 -10.12
N THR A 243 -16.63 -17.77 -10.52
CA THR A 243 -15.20 -18.06 -10.40
C THR A 243 -14.35 -17.12 -11.26
N TYR A 244 -14.79 -16.81 -12.49
CA TYR A 244 -14.09 -15.87 -13.36
C TYR A 244 -13.96 -14.49 -12.73
N PHE A 245 -15.01 -13.97 -12.08
CA PHE A 245 -14.93 -12.70 -11.35
C PHE A 245 -13.94 -12.77 -10.19
N GLN A 246 -13.93 -13.87 -9.44
CA GLN A 246 -13.01 -14.08 -8.31
C GLN A 246 -11.54 -14.22 -8.73
N VAL A 247 -11.27 -14.64 -9.98
CA VAL A 247 -9.91 -14.69 -10.55
C VAL A 247 -9.52 -13.35 -11.18
N LEU A 248 -10.40 -12.76 -11.99
CA LEU A 248 -10.12 -11.51 -12.72
C LEU A 248 -9.89 -10.33 -11.78
N TRP A 249 -10.63 -10.27 -10.67
CA TRP A 249 -10.53 -9.17 -9.73
C TRP A 249 -9.13 -9.02 -9.09
N PRO A 250 -8.59 -10.01 -8.35
CA PRO A 250 -7.26 -9.91 -7.78
C PRO A 250 -6.18 -9.72 -8.86
N LEU A 251 -6.37 -10.30 -10.05
CA LEU A 251 -5.48 -10.13 -11.20
C LEU A 251 -5.38 -8.67 -11.64
N VAL A 252 -6.52 -8.03 -11.92
CA VAL A 252 -6.56 -6.63 -12.38
C VAL A 252 -6.05 -5.69 -11.28
N SER A 253 -6.39 -5.95 -10.01
CA SER A 253 -5.91 -5.15 -8.89
C SER A 253 -4.39 -5.23 -8.71
N TYR A 254 -3.80 -6.42 -8.92
CA TYR A 254 -2.34 -6.61 -8.90
C TYR A 254 -1.65 -5.81 -10.03
N ILE A 255 -2.24 -5.81 -11.23
CA ILE A 255 -1.70 -5.03 -12.35
C ILE A 255 -1.68 -3.53 -12.01
N ILE A 256 -2.80 -3.01 -11.47
CA ILE A 256 -2.93 -1.59 -11.13
C ILE A 256 -2.03 -1.18 -9.96
N SER A 257 -1.98 -1.97 -8.89
CA SER A 257 -1.30 -1.58 -7.66
C SER A 257 0.17 -1.97 -7.58
N ASP A 258 0.61 -3.04 -8.25
CA ASP A 258 1.98 -3.54 -8.14
C ASP A 258 2.76 -3.33 -9.43
N VAL A 259 2.23 -3.83 -10.55
CA VAL A 259 2.93 -3.84 -11.83
C VAL A 259 3.08 -2.43 -12.37
N TYR A 260 2.02 -1.62 -12.33
CA TYR A 260 2.06 -0.26 -12.85
C TYR A 260 3.07 0.64 -12.10
N PRO A 261 3.09 0.70 -10.75
CA PRO A 261 4.12 1.43 -10.02
C PRO A 261 5.53 0.85 -10.20
N LEU A 262 5.66 -0.47 -10.36
CA LEU A 262 6.92 -1.11 -10.69
C LEU A 262 7.45 -0.61 -12.03
N HIS A 263 6.62 -0.61 -13.07
CA HIS A 263 6.97 -0.11 -14.39
C HIS A 263 7.35 1.38 -14.36
N LEU A 264 6.55 2.21 -13.67
CA LEU A 264 6.89 3.62 -13.44
C LEU A 264 8.23 3.80 -12.73
N SER A 265 8.60 2.92 -11.80
CA SER A 265 9.90 3.01 -11.11
C SER A 265 11.09 2.87 -12.07
N TYR A 266 10.93 2.18 -13.21
CA TYR A 266 11.96 2.05 -14.24
C TYR A 266 11.94 3.22 -15.23
N ILE A 267 10.75 3.73 -15.59
CA ILE A 267 10.60 4.84 -16.56
C ILE A 267 10.90 6.20 -15.94
N SER A 268 10.44 6.44 -14.71
CA SER A 268 10.56 7.74 -14.01
C SER A 268 11.99 8.21 -13.82
N SER A 269 12.99 7.35 -13.99
CA SER A 269 14.40 7.75 -14.02
C SER A 269 14.85 8.47 -15.30
N GLN A 270 14.03 8.52 -16.37
CA GLN A 270 14.52 8.90 -17.70
C GLN A 270 13.89 10.11 -18.41
N ILE A 271 12.90 10.82 -17.86
CA ILE A 271 12.31 11.95 -18.61
C ILE A 271 12.08 13.17 -17.71
N ILE A 272 13.06 14.08 -17.69
CA ILE A 272 12.81 15.51 -17.44
C ILE A 272 13.04 16.21 -18.78
N THR A 273 12.04 16.18 -19.66
CA THR A 273 11.98 17.13 -20.76
C THR A 273 11.49 18.45 -20.16
N PHE A 274 12.44 19.36 -19.90
CA PHE A 274 12.12 20.72 -19.51
C PHE A 274 11.21 21.35 -20.59
N SER A 275 10.06 21.86 -20.16
CA SER A 275 9.13 22.59 -21.02
C SER A 275 9.81 23.82 -21.65
N THR A 276 9.42 24.19 -22.86
CA THR A 276 9.87 25.39 -23.59
C THR A 276 9.44 26.71 -22.94
N SER A 277 8.66 26.68 -21.86
CA SER A 277 8.30 27.87 -21.08
C SER A 277 9.45 28.34 -20.20
N ASN A 278 9.85 29.61 -20.34
CA ASN A 278 10.87 30.25 -19.50
C ASN A 278 10.57 30.13 -17.99
N VAL A 279 9.29 30.06 -17.58
CA VAL A 279 8.89 29.94 -16.17
C VAL A 279 9.18 28.55 -15.60
N LEU A 280 9.11 27.51 -16.43
CA LEU A 280 9.36 26.11 -16.04
C LEU A 280 10.81 25.68 -16.28
N SER A 281 11.68 26.59 -16.73
CA SER A 281 13.07 26.33 -17.06
C SER A 281 13.95 25.97 -15.85
N SER A 282 13.59 26.48 -14.66
CA SER A 282 14.32 26.19 -13.44
C SER A 282 13.43 26.30 -12.20
N LEU A 283 13.80 25.57 -11.15
CA LEU A 283 13.13 25.66 -9.84
C LEU A 283 13.14 27.09 -9.29
N LYS A 284 14.23 27.84 -9.50
CA LYS A 284 14.36 29.22 -9.03
C LYS A 284 13.33 30.14 -9.70
N THR A 285 13.06 29.92 -10.99
CA THR A 285 12.06 30.67 -11.75
C THR A 285 10.64 30.34 -11.29
N ILE A 286 10.37 29.07 -10.96
CA ILE A 286 9.07 28.63 -10.40
C ILE A 286 8.83 29.27 -9.04
N ILE A 287 9.81 29.22 -8.13
CA ILE A 287 9.67 29.79 -6.78
C ILE A 287 9.56 31.33 -6.82
N GLY A 288 10.25 31.99 -7.76
CA GLY A 288 10.20 33.44 -7.91
C GLY A 288 8.89 33.97 -8.51
N ASN A 289 8.11 33.13 -9.20
CA ASN A 289 6.80 33.51 -9.74
C ASN A 289 5.70 33.09 -8.77
N GLU A 290 4.97 34.04 -8.19
CA GLU A 290 3.96 33.79 -7.16
C GLU A 290 2.90 32.75 -7.58
N ARG A 291 2.41 32.83 -8.83
CA ARG A 291 1.40 31.90 -9.36
C ARG A 291 1.96 30.50 -9.57
N ALA A 292 3.16 30.39 -10.12
CA ALA A 292 3.81 29.09 -10.33
C ALA A 292 4.25 28.46 -9.00
N CYS A 293 4.73 29.27 -8.06
CA CYS A 293 5.11 28.85 -6.72
C CYS A 293 3.90 28.32 -5.95
N LYS A 294 2.73 28.96 -6.06
CA LYS A 294 1.49 28.46 -5.46
C LYS A 294 1.09 27.07 -6.00
N HIS A 295 1.17 26.87 -7.31
CA HIS A 295 0.91 25.55 -7.89
C HIS A 295 1.96 24.51 -7.51
N PHE A 296 3.23 24.93 -7.37
CA PHE A 296 4.29 24.06 -6.90
C PHE A 296 4.12 23.70 -5.41
N GLU A 297 3.65 24.63 -4.58
CA GLU A 297 3.26 24.38 -3.20
C GLU A 297 2.10 23.37 -3.12
N GLU A 298 1.03 23.57 -3.90
CA GLU A 298 -0.09 22.63 -4.01
C GLU A 298 0.37 21.23 -4.43
N PHE A 299 1.30 21.16 -5.39
CA PHE A 299 1.93 19.90 -5.82
C PHE A 299 2.72 19.24 -4.68
N LEU A 300 3.57 19.99 -3.97
CA LEU A 300 4.37 19.44 -2.87
C LEU A 300 3.52 19.05 -1.66
N VAL A 301 2.37 19.69 -1.44
CA VAL A 301 1.37 19.24 -0.45
C VAL A 301 0.82 17.87 -0.85
N GLY A 302 0.52 17.67 -2.14
CA GLY A 302 0.09 16.38 -2.70
C GLY A 302 1.18 15.29 -2.63
N GLU A 303 2.44 15.65 -2.84
CA GLU A 303 3.61 14.75 -2.74
C GLU A 303 4.17 14.63 -1.32
N PHE A 304 3.49 15.22 -0.32
CA PHE A 304 3.86 15.15 1.08
C PHE A 304 5.30 15.62 1.38
N SER A 305 5.74 16.68 0.72
CA SER A 305 7.11 17.23 0.79
C SER A 305 7.17 18.75 0.81
N VAL A 306 6.06 19.41 1.16
CA VAL A 306 5.92 20.88 1.18
C VAL A 306 6.91 21.55 2.13
N GLU A 307 7.34 20.87 3.21
CA GLU A 307 8.28 21.38 4.19
C GLU A 307 9.59 21.92 3.60
N ASN A 308 10.06 21.34 2.48
CA ASN A 308 11.29 21.77 1.83
C ASN A 308 11.14 23.16 1.19
N LEU A 309 9.97 23.42 0.60
CA LEU A 309 9.64 24.72 0.04
C LEU A 309 9.42 25.75 1.15
N LEU A 310 8.72 25.37 2.23
CA LEU A 310 8.49 26.27 3.37
C LEU A 310 9.81 26.69 4.04
N PHE A 311 10.73 25.73 4.25
CA PHE A 311 12.06 26.03 4.77
C PHE A 311 12.82 26.99 3.85
N TYR A 312 12.81 26.74 2.53
CA TYR A 312 13.46 27.62 1.57
C TYR A 312 12.89 29.05 1.61
N GLN A 313 11.57 29.19 1.68
CA GLN A 313 10.89 30.49 1.76
C GLN A 313 11.22 31.23 3.07
N ASP A 314 11.22 30.53 4.20
CA ASP A 314 11.58 31.11 5.51
C ASP A 314 13.03 31.60 5.52
N VAL A 315 13.97 30.80 5.00
CA VAL A 315 15.37 31.21 4.84
C VAL A 315 15.53 32.37 3.85
N ALA A 316 14.77 32.38 2.77
CA ALA A 316 14.80 33.47 1.79
C ALA A 316 14.31 34.80 2.41
N ARG A 317 13.25 34.77 3.23
CA ARG A 317 12.77 35.95 3.97
C ARG A 317 13.77 36.39 5.03
N PHE A 318 14.34 35.45 5.78
CA PHE A 318 15.36 35.72 6.80
C PHE A 318 16.57 36.47 6.23
N LYS A 319 17.03 36.10 5.02
CA LYS A 319 18.15 36.77 4.34
C LYS A 319 17.88 38.22 3.94
N LEU A 320 16.61 38.66 3.94
CA LEU A 320 16.25 40.05 3.61
C LEU A 320 16.20 40.95 4.85
N LEU A 321 16.28 40.38 6.06
CA LEU A 321 16.27 41.14 7.29
C LEU A 321 17.58 41.90 7.45
N THR A 322 17.48 43.16 7.89
CA THR A 322 18.63 44.04 8.15
C THR A 322 18.76 44.41 9.62
N ASP A 323 17.66 44.33 10.37
CA ASP A 323 17.62 44.63 11.80
C ASP A 323 18.18 43.47 12.64
N SER A 324 19.09 43.78 13.56
CA SER A 324 19.81 42.75 14.33
C SER A 324 18.89 42.02 15.32
N ASP A 325 17.90 42.68 15.89
CA ASP A 325 16.99 42.07 16.85
C ASP A 325 15.99 41.17 16.13
N GLU A 326 15.49 41.60 14.97
CA GLU A 326 14.63 40.80 14.10
C GLU A 326 15.37 39.58 13.53
N ILE A 327 16.64 39.73 13.12
CA ILE A 327 17.50 38.61 12.71
C ILE A 327 17.65 37.60 13.85
N ASN A 328 17.97 38.04 15.07
CA ASN A 328 18.14 37.12 16.20
C ASN A 328 16.82 36.39 16.54
N SER A 329 15.70 37.12 16.51
CA SER A 329 14.37 36.57 16.77
C SER A 329 13.95 35.55 15.70
N GLN A 330 13.99 35.93 14.41
CA GLN A 330 13.59 35.04 13.32
C GLN A 330 14.55 33.88 13.12
N GLY A 331 15.84 34.08 13.39
CA GLY A 331 16.84 33.00 13.37
C GLY A 331 16.50 31.91 14.38
N LYS A 332 16.08 32.31 15.60
CA LYS A 332 15.60 31.39 16.62
C LYS A 332 14.31 30.68 16.20
N VAL A 333 13.34 31.40 15.60
CA VAL A 333 12.10 30.79 15.08
C VAL A 333 12.39 29.72 14.02
N ILE A 334 13.29 30.01 13.07
CA ILE A 334 13.68 29.05 12.02
C ILE A 334 14.41 27.85 12.64
N PHE A 335 15.31 28.08 13.59
CA PHE A 335 16.00 27.02 14.30
C PHE A 335 15.01 26.11 15.03
N ASP A 336 14.16 26.67 15.89
CA ASP A 336 13.15 25.93 16.67
C ASP A 336 12.17 25.18 15.75
N LYS A 337 11.87 25.74 14.58
CA LYS A 337 10.91 25.19 13.62
C LYS A 337 11.50 24.10 12.73
N TYR A 338 12.77 24.13 12.36
CA TYR A 338 13.32 23.24 11.33
C TYR A 338 14.58 22.47 11.73
N ILE A 339 15.31 22.93 12.75
CA ILE A 339 16.63 22.40 13.11
C ILE A 339 16.66 21.82 14.52
N ASP A 340 15.85 22.35 15.43
CA ASP A 340 15.78 21.85 16.80
C ASP A 340 15.39 20.36 16.82
N PRO A 341 16.11 19.50 17.59
CA PRO A 341 15.84 18.06 17.62
C PRO A 341 14.43 17.67 18.09
N SER A 342 13.71 18.59 18.75
CA SER A 342 12.30 18.39 19.14
C SER A 342 11.31 18.82 18.06
N SER A 343 11.78 19.44 16.97
CA SER A 343 10.94 19.83 15.84
C SER A 343 10.49 18.63 15.02
N VAL A 344 9.20 18.61 14.67
CA VAL A 344 8.60 17.62 13.78
C VAL A 344 9.08 17.77 12.32
N LEU A 345 9.70 18.91 11.97
CA LEU A 345 10.20 19.21 10.62
C LEU A 345 11.70 18.95 10.46
N GLU A 346 12.46 18.87 11.55
CA GLU A 346 13.89 18.48 11.52
C GLU A 346 14.05 17.09 10.90
N GLU A 347 13.22 16.13 11.33
CA GLU A 347 13.22 14.78 10.80
C GLU A 347 12.98 14.76 9.28
N SER A 348 12.15 15.67 8.74
CA SER A 348 11.94 15.75 7.29
C SER A 348 13.18 16.23 6.54
N ILE A 349 13.92 17.22 7.07
CA ILE A 349 15.15 17.74 6.47
C ILE A 349 16.27 16.70 6.56
N PHE A 350 16.43 16.04 7.71
CA PHE A 350 17.36 14.93 7.88
C PHE A 350 17.08 13.82 6.87
N MET A 351 15.82 13.42 6.73
CA MET A 351 15.41 12.35 5.80
C MET A 351 15.64 12.72 4.33
N LEU A 352 15.53 14.00 3.96
CA LEU A 352 15.90 14.47 2.62
C LEU A 352 17.41 14.30 2.39
N MET A 353 18.22 14.75 3.35
CA MET A 353 19.68 14.62 3.26
C MET A 353 20.13 13.16 3.24
N GLU A 354 19.57 12.32 4.11
CA GLU A 354 19.89 10.89 4.21
C GLU A 354 19.54 10.12 2.92
N ARG A 355 18.48 10.53 2.22
CA ARG A 355 17.98 9.80 1.05
C ARG A 355 18.51 10.30 -0.29
N ASP A 356 18.88 11.57 -0.40
CA ASP A 356 19.37 12.16 -1.66
C ASP A 356 20.84 12.53 -1.59
N SER A 357 21.23 13.34 -0.61
CA SER A 357 22.60 13.87 -0.50
C SER A 357 23.59 12.82 0.02
N TYR A 358 23.23 12.04 1.03
CA TYR A 358 24.11 11.08 1.68
C TYR A 358 24.53 9.91 0.76
N PRO A 359 23.66 9.28 -0.05
CA PRO A 359 24.08 8.24 -0.98
C PRO A 359 25.01 8.77 -2.08
N ARG A 360 24.83 10.03 -2.49
CA ARG A 360 25.76 10.71 -3.41
C ARG A 360 27.09 11.00 -2.74
N PHE A 361 27.08 11.46 -1.49
CA PHE A 361 28.29 11.67 -0.69
C PHE A 361 29.10 10.38 -0.53
N LEU A 362 28.47 9.26 -0.16
CA LEU A 362 29.15 7.96 0.01
C LEU A 362 29.84 7.46 -1.26
N LYS A 363 29.36 7.89 -2.44
CA LYS A 363 29.92 7.55 -3.76
C LYS A 363 30.92 8.59 -4.28
N SER A 364 31.09 9.71 -3.57
CA SER A 364 31.94 10.80 -4.01
C SER A 364 33.43 10.53 -3.78
N ALA A 365 34.27 11.20 -4.56
CA ALA A 365 35.72 11.21 -4.32
C ALA A 365 36.08 11.78 -2.94
N ILE A 366 35.26 12.71 -2.42
CA ILE A 366 35.43 13.34 -1.11
C ILE A 366 35.30 12.30 0.01
N CYS A 367 34.24 11.47 -0.01
CA CYS A 367 34.08 10.40 0.98
C CYS A 367 35.20 9.35 0.88
N THR A 368 35.68 9.07 -0.34
CA THR A 368 36.81 8.16 -0.55
C THR A 368 38.11 8.69 0.06
N LYS A 369 38.37 10.01 -0.05
CA LYS A 369 39.51 10.66 0.60
C LYS A 369 39.39 10.57 2.13
N PHE A 370 38.22 10.91 2.68
CA PHE A 370 37.95 10.84 4.11
C PHE A 370 38.12 9.43 4.71
N LYS A 371 37.71 8.38 3.98
CA LYS A 371 37.95 6.98 4.39
C LYS A 371 39.45 6.66 4.55
N LYS A 372 40.30 7.19 3.66
CA LYS A 372 41.76 6.99 3.75
C LYS A 372 42.36 7.71 4.96
N GLU A 373 41.85 8.90 5.28
CA GLU A 373 42.26 9.67 6.46
C GLU A 373 41.92 8.90 7.75
N LEU A 374 40.68 8.42 7.88
CA LEU A 374 40.26 7.58 9.02
C LEU A 374 41.12 6.33 9.19
N GLN A 375 41.43 5.65 8.08
CA GLN A 375 42.24 4.43 8.13
C GLN A 375 43.69 4.72 8.55
N ASN A 376 44.23 5.87 8.18
CA ASN A 376 45.53 6.33 8.65
C ASN A 376 45.51 6.68 10.14
N GLU A 377 44.47 7.37 10.63
CA GLU A 377 44.31 7.68 12.05
C GLU A 377 44.21 6.41 12.90
N GLU A 378 43.44 5.42 12.46
CA GLU A 378 43.34 4.12 13.13
C GLU A 378 44.69 3.38 13.17
N ASN A 379 45.44 3.40 12.06
CA ASN A 379 46.77 2.79 11.99
C ASN A 379 47.76 3.48 12.97
N VAL A 380 47.75 4.81 13.04
CA VAL A 380 48.57 5.58 13.98
C VAL A 380 48.18 5.26 15.42
N LEU A 381 46.88 5.20 15.75
CA LEU A 381 46.40 4.84 17.07
C LEU A 381 46.82 3.41 17.47
N GLN A 382 46.80 2.46 16.54
CA GLN A 382 47.28 1.10 16.79
C GLN A 382 48.79 1.06 17.05
N ILE A 383 49.59 1.82 16.31
CA ILE A 383 51.04 1.93 16.53
C ILE A 383 51.33 2.53 17.91
N LEU A 384 50.65 3.62 18.29
CA LEU A 384 50.81 4.26 19.59
C LEU A 384 50.39 3.34 20.75
N LYS A 385 49.32 2.55 20.58
CA LYS A 385 48.93 1.53 21.57
C LYS A 385 49.98 0.43 21.71
N LYS A 386 50.59 -0.03 20.61
CA LYS A 386 51.69 -1.00 20.65
C LYS A 386 52.95 -0.44 21.33
N GLN A 387 53.28 0.82 21.08
CA GLN A 387 54.45 1.49 21.68
C GLN A 387 54.30 1.77 23.18
N LYS A 388 53.08 1.91 23.70
CA LYS A 388 52.82 2.07 25.14
C LYS A 388 52.71 0.77 25.92
N MET A 389 52.77 -0.39 25.25
CA MET A 389 52.73 -1.73 25.85
C MET A 389 54.10 -2.43 25.90
N VAL A 390 55.17 -1.72 25.52
CA VAL A 390 56.58 -2.11 25.67
C VAL A 390 57.18 -1.17 26.70
#